data_AF-A0AAD9D4L2-F1
#
_entry.id   AF-A0AAD9D4L2-F1
#
_cell.length_a   1.000
_cell.length_b   1.000
_cell.length_c   1.000
_cell.angle_alpha   90.00
_cell.angle_beta   90.00
_cell.angle_gamma   90.00
#
_symmetry.space_group_name_H-M   'P 1'
#
loop_
_entity.id
_entity.type
_entity.pdbx_description
1 polymer ?
#
loop_
_entity_poly.entity_id
_entity_poly.type
_entity_poly.pdbx_seq_one_letter_code
_entity_poly.pdbx_strand_id
1 'polypeptide(L)'
;MKKLQRRFFILLLLSWAGSFYHRYFFHSIQIDDAQQLLLQHQPQQPHEEEQAIQNTTIRQPAYYRPPQNADDIQSQRSGGNEQMMISPTSSTTLTYADLIQRSMGLPAYTMRQAIDAANTFTAQYAIVVYDPEKDNFKGYYSQNHQWVSSVAHKKLSNTITTLTWLLRKLFPERFTPDSPEFVMALSGGDYPAVRDRGCIRSNDGGPCGEGEDDKQQGGRNNNNNDNNKAPILHFGSVFSGPLFPNLIAMPMPGVHLNCFTDWFTSREVCRHFLPSYLKPGGLVFGEDVGLFWDDLVPQLVWRGTDFPFLSNQNDLEQPSFERYVGDKIDGIVDNHHPNNEVATAILRHEYNKLVPRWKGVVLTAESEIEARQTNTLPRINIKFSHVAGDGGRKRLAKGSTEYQGWEQIGFPVAGEVMPLRELAKYKYHIDLGGGGGTSWTGTFEKLAMPGLLFHHVTPTKDYIHDLLEPWVHYVPVRSDLGDLMQKLEWAESHPNYARQISDNATKFMREIGTKDGFERVFQNNMVKPLRRVIEAYTPLDPTSKKHNGAFRQELTKTVGFNWRKPFIKCSGETRFSCKLIGSWA
;
A
#
# COMPACT_ATOMS: atom_id res chain seq x y z
N MET A 1 -41.76 26.09 19.99
CA MET A 1 -42.40 27.38 20.35
C MET A 1 -42.68 27.32 21.84
N LYS A 2 -42.12 28.10 22.77
CA LYS A 2 -41.46 29.42 22.84
C LYS A 2 -40.42 29.30 23.98
N LYS A 3 -39.09 29.41 23.84
CA LYS A 3 -38.22 30.60 23.67
C LYS A 3 -38.77 31.95 24.15
N LEU A 4 -37.90 32.63 24.92
CA LEU A 4 -37.79 34.07 25.15
C LEU A 4 -38.82 34.72 26.09
N GLN A 5 -38.39 35.04 27.31
CA GLN A 5 -38.18 36.42 27.76
C GLN A 5 -37.63 36.42 29.20
N ARG A 6 -36.34 36.77 29.35
CA ARG A 6 -35.74 37.54 30.45
C ARG A 6 -34.21 37.45 30.37
N ARG A 7 -33.68 38.21 29.40
CA ARG A 7 -32.37 38.88 29.45
C ARG A 7 -32.66 40.36 29.25
N PHE A 8 -31.79 41.21 29.79
CA PHE A 8 -31.72 42.67 29.66
C PHE A 8 -32.51 43.48 30.67
N PHE A 9 -31.86 43.74 31.81
CA PHE A 9 -31.67 45.03 32.51
C PHE A 9 -30.76 44.59 33.70
N ILE A 10 -29.48 44.95 33.89
CA ILE A 10 -28.67 46.11 33.50
C ILE A 10 -27.19 45.66 33.53
N LEU A 11 -26.54 45.77 32.37
CA LEU A 11 -25.12 46.11 32.22
C LEU A 11 -25.06 47.64 32.26
N LEU A 12 -24.62 48.25 33.36
CA LEU A 12 -24.06 49.62 33.43
C LEU A 12 -23.87 50.04 34.90
N LEU A 13 -22.90 49.41 35.58
CA LEU A 13 -22.04 50.09 36.54
C LEU A 13 -20.62 49.58 36.28
N LEU A 14 -20.10 50.01 35.14
CA LEU A 14 -18.68 49.97 34.83
C LEU A 14 -17.99 51.12 35.59
N SER A 15 -16.77 50.83 36.03
CA SER A 15 -15.65 51.78 36.15
C SER A 15 -15.69 52.77 37.31
N TRP A 16 -14.99 52.45 38.41
CA TRP A 16 -13.79 53.22 38.79
C TRP A 16 -12.98 52.57 39.93
N ALA A 17 -11.66 52.47 39.68
CA ALA A 17 -10.52 52.48 40.60
C ALA A 17 -10.47 51.45 41.76
N GLY A 18 -9.38 50.71 41.99
CA GLY A 18 -7.99 50.95 41.65
C GLY A 18 -7.16 51.15 42.93
N SER A 19 -6.06 50.40 43.02
CA SER A 19 -4.86 50.65 43.83
C SER A 19 -4.94 50.48 45.36
N PHE A 20 -4.06 49.64 45.91
CA PHE A 20 -2.89 50.01 46.75
C PHE A 20 -2.29 48.72 47.37
N TYR A 21 -0.99 48.39 47.49
CA TYR A 21 0.35 48.95 47.18
C TYR A 21 1.35 47.77 47.37
N HIS A 22 2.33 47.49 46.49
CA HIS A 22 3.76 47.93 46.49
C HIS A 22 4.49 47.81 47.84
N ARG A 23 5.72 47.29 48.00
CA ARG A 23 7.03 47.54 47.33
C ARG A 23 8.08 46.55 47.94
N TYR A 24 9.03 45.97 47.20
CA TYR A 24 10.40 46.47 46.88
C TYR A 24 11.13 45.28 46.18
N PHE A 25 12.11 45.35 45.27
CA PHE A 25 12.99 46.40 44.74
C PHE A 25 13.43 45.99 43.31
N PHE A 26 13.61 46.96 42.42
CA PHE A 26 14.14 46.84 41.05
C PHE A 26 15.66 46.64 41.02
N HIS A 27 16.17 45.87 40.06
CA HIS A 27 17.32 46.28 39.24
C HIS A 27 17.11 45.84 37.78
N SER A 28 17.31 46.82 36.91
CA SER A 28 17.22 46.81 35.44
C SER A 28 18.38 46.06 34.79
N ILE A 29 18.10 45.22 33.79
CA ILE A 29 19.07 44.90 32.73
C ILE A 29 18.34 44.93 31.39
N GLN A 30 18.90 45.73 30.48
CA GLN A 30 18.44 45.99 29.13
C GLN A 30 18.58 44.75 28.23
N ILE A 31 17.68 44.70 27.26
CA ILE A 31 17.74 43.90 26.04
C ILE A 31 18.88 44.47 25.19
N ASP A 32 19.99 43.74 25.11
CA ASP A 32 20.96 43.69 24.02
C ASP A 32 22.03 42.70 24.46
N ASP A 33 22.03 41.48 23.88
CA ASP A 33 23.15 40.49 23.84
C ASP A 33 22.66 39.05 23.53
N ALA A 34 21.75 38.90 22.55
CA ALA A 34 21.38 37.59 22.00
C ALA A 34 21.86 37.38 20.54
N GLN A 35 22.85 38.17 20.11
CA GLN A 35 23.39 38.13 18.73
C GLN A 35 24.91 37.96 18.64
N GLN A 36 25.59 37.55 19.71
CA GLN A 36 27.05 37.37 19.70
C GLN A 36 27.57 36.06 20.32
N LEU A 37 26.77 34.99 20.34
CA LEU A 37 27.20 33.65 20.80
C LEU A 37 26.92 32.51 19.80
N LEU A 38 26.67 32.82 18.52
CA LEU A 38 26.50 31.84 17.43
C LEU A 38 27.59 31.94 16.34
N LEU A 39 28.75 32.49 16.68
CA LEU A 39 29.91 32.57 15.79
C LEU A 39 31.18 32.18 16.56
N GLN A 40 31.32 30.88 16.83
CA GLN A 40 32.61 30.20 17.00
C GLN A 40 32.30 28.73 17.28
N HIS A 41 32.49 27.88 16.27
CA HIS A 41 32.96 26.49 16.31
C HIS A 41 32.69 25.89 14.92
N GLN A 42 33.62 26.11 13.99
CA GLN A 42 33.77 25.26 12.81
C GLN A 42 34.47 23.97 13.23
N PRO A 43 34.00 22.79 12.80
CA PRO A 43 34.86 21.65 12.60
C PRO A 43 35.15 21.44 11.11
N GLN A 44 36.42 21.15 10.86
CA GLN A 44 37.05 20.88 9.58
C GLN A 44 36.41 19.69 8.83
N GLN A 45 36.42 19.75 7.50
CA GLN A 45 36.12 18.61 6.62
C GLN A 45 37.06 17.43 6.89
N PRO A 46 36.56 16.20 6.72
CA PRO A 46 37.29 15.17 6.00
C PRO A 46 36.55 14.81 4.71
N HIS A 47 37.20 15.08 3.59
CA HIS A 47 37.05 14.31 2.36
C HIS A 47 37.44 12.85 2.65
N GLU A 48 36.83 11.89 1.94
CA GLU A 48 37.10 10.44 1.96
C GLU A 48 36.40 9.59 3.04
N GLU A 49 35.06 9.58 3.06
CA GLU A 49 34.30 8.42 3.59
C GLU A 49 32.89 8.23 2.98
N GLU A 50 32.64 8.81 1.80
CA GLU A 50 31.33 8.77 1.12
C GLU A 50 31.27 7.73 -0.03
N GLN A 51 32.15 6.73 -0.02
CA GLN A 51 32.21 5.66 -1.05
C GLN A 51 32.04 4.23 -0.53
N ALA A 52 31.74 4.02 0.77
CA ALA A 52 31.68 2.67 1.34
C ALA A 52 30.27 2.08 1.55
N ILE A 53 29.18 2.78 1.20
CA ILE A 53 27.80 2.24 1.31
C ILE A 53 27.03 2.44 -0.01
N GLN A 54 27.62 2.02 -1.13
CA GLN A 54 26.97 2.07 -2.45
C GLN A 54 26.98 0.72 -3.22
N ASN A 55 27.42 -0.37 -2.61
CA ASN A 55 27.38 -1.69 -3.24
C ASN A 55 26.51 -2.67 -2.46
N THR A 56 25.18 -2.49 -2.54
CA THR A 56 24.22 -3.57 -2.33
C THR A 56 23.37 -3.69 -3.59
N THR A 57 23.78 -4.59 -4.47
CA THR A 57 23.03 -4.94 -5.68
C THR A 57 21.71 -5.60 -5.27
N ILE A 58 20.60 -4.89 -5.48
CA ILE A 58 19.24 -5.45 -5.36
C ILE A 58 19.09 -6.52 -6.45
N ARG A 59 19.11 -7.80 -6.07
CA ARG A 59 18.76 -8.94 -6.93
C ARG A 59 17.28 -9.27 -6.77
N GLN A 60 16.57 -9.44 -7.89
CA GLN A 60 15.25 -10.08 -7.91
C GLN A 60 15.35 -11.55 -7.42
N PRO A 61 14.23 -12.16 -6.98
CA PRO A 61 14.26 -13.49 -6.41
C PRO A 61 14.51 -14.52 -7.53
N ALA A 62 15.76 -14.94 -7.67
CA ALA A 62 16.01 -16.34 -7.95
C ALA A 62 15.33 -17.15 -6.82
N TYR A 63 14.80 -18.34 -7.12
CA TYR A 63 14.33 -19.28 -6.11
C TYR A 63 15.42 -19.44 -5.03
N TYR A 64 15.31 -18.68 -3.94
CA TYR A 64 16.28 -18.70 -2.86
C TYR A 64 16.00 -19.98 -2.09
N ARG A 65 16.93 -20.94 -2.15
CA ARG A 65 16.89 -22.10 -1.26
C ARG A 65 17.00 -21.61 0.18
N PRO A 66 16.24 -22.18 1.13
CA PRO A 66 16.44 -21.88 2.53
C PRO A 66 17.93 -22.13 2.87
N PRO A 67 18.59 -21.23 3.63
CA PRO A 67 19.98 -21.42 4.00
C PRO A 67 20.10 -22.73 4.79
N GLN A 68 20.96 -23.64 4.31
CA GLN A 68 21.05 -25.00 4.84
C GLN A 68 22.06 -25.16 5.98
N ASN A 69 23.02 -24.24 6.17
CA ASN A 69 24.01 -24.27 7.26
C ASN A 69 24.66 -22.89 7.54
N ALA A 70 25.32 -22.76 8.70
CA ALA A 70 25.88 -21.51 9.26
C ALA A 70 27.08 -20.91 8.48
N ASP A 71 27.72 -21.66 7.58
CA ASP A 71 28.92 -21.20 6.86
C ASP A 71 28.64 -20.40 5.58
N ASP A 72 27.39 -20.40 5.09
CA ASP A 72 27.02 -19.73 3.83
C ASP A 72 26.91 -18.19 3.94
N ILE A 73 27.00 -17.63 5.16
CA ILE A 73 26.92 -16.18 5.38
C ILE A 73 28.30 -15.52 5.50
N GLN A 74 29.39 -16.29 5.69
CA GLN A 74 30.75 -15.74 5.85
C GLN A 74 31.68 -15.90 4.63
N SER A 75 31.30 -16.63 3.58
CA SER A 75 32.22 -16.91 2.45
C SER A 75 32.23 -15.89 1.30
N GLN A 76 31.47 -14.79 1.35
CA GLN A 76 31.50 -13.76 0.29
C GLN A 76 32.51 -12.62 0.49
N ARG A 77 33.71 -12.94 1.00
CA ARG A 77 34.89 -12.07 0.94
C ARG A 77 36.17 -12.87 0.61
N SER A 78 36.22 -13.53 -0.54
CA SER A 78 37.50 -13.91 -1.19
C SER A 78 37.23 -14.42 -2.61
N GLY A 79 37.90 -13.83 -3.60
CA GLY A 79 37.73 -14.15 -5.01
C GLY A 79 38.29 -15.51 -5.42
N GLY A 80 37.72 -16.06 -6.49
CA GLY A 80 38.23 -17.22 -7.23
C GLY A 80 37.49 -17.37 -8.55
N ASN A 81 38.22 -17.24 -9.66
CA ASN A 81 37.76 -17.45 -11.03
C ASN A 81 37.38 -18.93 -11.24
N GLU A 82 36.13 -19.22 -11.60
CA GLU A 82 35.78 -20.42 -12.35
C GLU A 82 34.70 -20.11 -13.38
N GLN A 83 35.08 -20.24 -14.65
CA GLN A 83 34.22 -20.05 -15.82
C GLN A 83 33.21 -21.20 -15.89
N MET A 84 31.95 -20.91 -15.61
CA MET A 84 30.83 -21.80 -15.93
C MET A 84 29.92 -21.08 -16.93
N MET A 85 29.66 -21.75 -18.06
CA MET A 85 29.01 -21.18 -19.24
C MET A 85 27.67 -20.49 -18.92
N ILE A 86 27.60 -19.20 -19.24
CA ILE A 86 26.39 -18.38 -19.10
C ILE A 86 25.60 -18.47 -20.41
N SER A 87 24.41 -19.06 -20.35
CA SER A 87 23.36 -18.84 -21.36
C SER A 87 22.84 -17.40 -21.21
N PRO A 88 22.87 -16.57 -22.26
CA PRO A 88 22.46 -15.17 -22.16
C PRO A 88 20.99 -15.02 -22.58
N THR A 89 20.05 -14.84 -21.64
CA THR A 89 18.77 -14.13 -21.89
C THR A 89 17.91 -14.03 -20.61
N SER A 90 17.99 -12.91 -19.89
CA SER A 90 16.79 -12.14 -19.53
C SER A 90 17.22 -10.70 -19.25
N SER A 91 16.94 -9.78 -20.18
CA SER A 91 17.05 -8.35 -19.90
C SER A 91 15.94 -8.02 -18.89
N THR A 92 16.29 -7.73 -17.65
CA THR A 92 15.31 -7.36 -16.63
C THR A 92 14.72 -6.00 -17.02
N THR A 93 13.43 -5.94 -17.36
CA THR A 93 12.75 -4.69 -17.70
C THR A 93 12.77 -3.76 -16.48
N LEU A 94 13.44 -2.62 -16.61
CA LEU A 94 13.45 -1.59 -15.56
C LEU A 94 12.10 -0.88 -15.50
N THR A 95 11.52 -0.82 -14.31
CA THR A 95 10.30 -0.06 -14.03
C THR A 95 10.62 1.39 -13.64
N TYR A 96 9.64 2.27 -13.69
CA TYR A 96 9.77 3.65 -13.24
C TYR A 96 10.01 3.72 -11.73
N ALA A 97 9.49 2.76 -10.97
CA ALA A 97 9.82 2.61 -9.55
C ALA A 97 11.33 2.31 -9.37
N ASP A 98 11.91 1.42 -10.18
CA ASP A 98 13.36 1.13 -10.16
C ASP A 98 14.18 2.38 -10.50
N LEU A 99 13.77 3.16 -11.51
CA LEU A 99 14.44 4.40 -11.88
C LEU A 99 14.41 5.42 -10.73
N ILE A 100 13.26 5.62 -10.09
CA ILE A 100 13.11 6.53 -8.94
C ILE A 100 13.99 6.08 -7.78
N GLN A 101 13.99 4.78 -7.46
CA GLN A 101 14.77 4.21 -6.36
C GLN A 101 16.28 4.36 -6.59
N ARG A 102 16.73 4.17 -7.85
CA ARG A 102 18.13 4.39 -8.27
C ARG A 102 18.48 5.86 -8.48
N SER A 103 17.58 6.79 -8.13
CA SER A 103 17.76 8.22 -8.32
C SER A 103 18.07 8.62 -9.78
N MET A 104 17.57 7.84 -10.73
CA MET A 104 17.61 8.15 -12.16
C MET A 104 16.42 9.03 -12.57
N GLY A 105 16.58 9.79 -13.64
CA GLY A 105 15.49 10.56 -14.24
C GLY A 105 14.46 9.62 -14.89
N LEU A 106 13.18 10.02 -14.88
CA LEU A 106 12.16 9.33 -15.66
C LEU A 106 12.25 9.78 -17.13
N PRO A 107 11.86 8.91 -18.09
CA PRO A 107 11.71 9.30 -19.48
C PRO A 107 10.77 10.50 -19.61
N ALA A 108 11.13 11.47 -20.46
CA ALA A 108 10.33 12.66 -20.69
C ALA A 108 8.96 12.30 -21.26
N TYR A 109 7.92 13.02 -20.82
CA TYR A 109 6.56 12.80 -21.29
C TYR A 109 5.80 14.11 -21.53
N THR A 110 4.74 14.04 -22.34
CA THR A 110 3.90 15.16 -22.74
C THR A 110 2.46 15.03 -22.21
N MET A 111 1.70 16.12 -22.31
CA MET A 111 0.25 16.10 -22.05
C MET A 111 -0.48 15.02 -22.86
N ARG A 112 -0.10 14.83 -24.13
CA ARG A 112 -0.74 13.85 -25.02
C ARG A 112 -0.53 12.43 -24.50
N GLN A 113 0.69 12.07 -24.13
CA GLN A 113 1.00 10.74 -23.56
C GLN A 113 0.26 10.50 -22.22
N ALA A 114 0.09 11.54 -21.39
CA ALA A 114 -0.71 11.43 -20.16
C ALA A 114 -2.21 11.26 -20.46
N ILE A 115 -2.72 11.81 -21.55
CA ILE A 115 -4.11 11.60 -21.98
C ILE A 115 -4.28 10.19 -22.56
N ASP A 116 -3.37 9.77 -23.43
CA ASP A 116 -3.44 8.49 -24.13
C ASP A 116 -3.28 7.28 -23.19
N ALA A 117 -2.55 7.45 -22.08
CA ALA A 117 -2.46 6.46 -21.00
C ALA A 117 -3.84 6.06 -20.41
N ALA A 118 -4.88 6.89 -20.55
CA ALA A 118 -6.24 6.51 -20.17
C ALA A 118 -6.76 5.29 -20.95
N ASN A 119 -6.24 5.02 -22.15
CA ASN A 119 -6.64 3.89 -22.96
C ASN A 119 -6.26 2.54 -22.34
N THR A 120 -5.30 2.50 -21.40
CA THR A 120 -4.96 1.28 -20.65
C THR A 120 -6.01 0.91 -19.60
N PHE A 121 -6.84 1.87 -19.17
CA PHE A 121 -7.77 1.71 -18.05
C PHE A 121 -9.22 1.53 -18.49
N THR A 122 -10.00 0.83 -17.67
CA THR A 122 -11.46 0.72 -17.78
C THR A 122 -12.17 1.70 -16.85
N ALA A 123 -11.53 2.09 -15.75
CA ALA A 123 -12.06 3.02 -14.75
C ALA A 123 -10.97 3.63 -13.87
N GLN A 124 -11.35 4.56 -13.00
CA GLN A 124 -10.55 5.11 -11.89
C GLN A 124 -9.21 5.75 -12.31
N TYR A 125 -9.17 6.31 -13.50
CA TYR A 125 -8.05 7.08 -14.02
C TYR A 125 -8.47 8.54 -14.22
N ALA A 126 -7.57 9.46 -13.91
CA ALA A 126 -7.75 10.87 -14.17
C ALA A 126 -6.43 11.50 -14.59
N ILE A 127 -6.53 12.62 -15.30
CA ILE A 127 -5.41 13.55 -15.41
C ILE A 127 -5.66 14.73 -14.46
N VAL A 128 -4.60 15.20 -13.83
CA VAL A 128 -4.60 16.48 -13.11
C VAL A 128 -3.79 17.49 -13.91
N VAL A 129 -4.40 18.64 -14.13
CA VAL A 129 -3.86 19.74 -14.93
C VAL A 129 -3.67 20.96 -14.04
N TYR A 130 -2.48 21.53 -14.01
CA TYR A 130 -2.22 22.86 -13.46
C TYR A 130 -2.34 23.92 -14.58
N ASP A 131 -3.22 24.89 -14.38
CA ASP A 131 -3.47 26.04 -15.27
C ASP A 131 -2.85 27.29 -14.63
N PRO A 132 -1.63 27.71 -15.02
CA PRO A 132 -0.89 28.78 -14.35
C PRO A 132 -1.61 30.12 -14.42
N GLU A 133 -2.25 30.45 -15.55
CA GLU A 133 -3.06 31.65 -15.71
C GLU A 133 -4.26 31.75 -14.76
N LYS A 134 -4.89 30.62 -14.43
CA LYS A 134 -6.00 30.60 -13.45
C LYS A 134 -5.53 30.26 -12.04
N ASP A 135 -4.23 30.04 -11.87
CA ASP A 135 -3.57 29.55 -10.68
C ASP A 135 -4.35 28.43 -9.96
N ASN A 136 -4.75 27.39 -10.69
CA ASN A 136 -5.46 26.27 -10.08
C ASN A 136 -5.22 24.94 -10.80
N PHE A 137 -5.56 23.88 -10.09
CA PHE A 137 -5.60 22.53 -10.60
C PHE A 137 -7.01 22.13 -11.03
N LYS A 138 -7.11 21.33 -12.08
CA LYS A 138 -8.35 20.71 -12.57
C LYS A 138 -8.14 19.22 -12.81
N GLY A 139 -9.08 18.41 -12.33
CA GLY A 139 -9.12 16.98 -12.63
C GLY A 139 -10.10 16.69 -13.77
N TYR A 140 -9.66 15.88 -14.73
CA TYR A 140 -10.47 15.41 -15.85
C TYR A 140 -10.62 13.89 -15.79
N TYR A 141 -11.78 13.39 -16.21
CA TYR A 141 -12.12 11.97 -16.24
C TYR A 141 -12.60 11.58 -17.63
N SER A 142 -12.18 10.41 -18.13
CA SER A 142 -12.55 9.96 -19.47
C SER A 142 -14.03 9.54 -19.53
N GLN A 143 -14.73 9.84 -20.63
CA GLN A 143 -16.09 9.34 -20.87
C GLN A 143 -16.11 7.85 -21.19
N ASN A 144 -15.00 7.33 -21.72
CA ASN A 144 -14.83 5.91 -22.05
C ASN A 144 -14.65 5.04 -20.81
N HIS A 145 -14.44 5.64 -19.65
CA HIS A 145 -14.28 4.93 -18.39
C HIS A 145 -15.63 4.72 -17.71
N GLN A 146 -15.84 3.49 -17.22
CA GLN A 146 -17.03 3.16 -16.46
C GLN A 146 -17.11 4.06 -15.23
N TRP A 147 -18.30 4.60 -14.97
CA TRP A 147 -18.56 5.28 -13.72
C TRP A 147 -18.81 4.22 -12.64
N VAL A 148 -17.73 3.76 -12.00
CA VAL A 148 -17.79 2.76 -10.92
C VAL A 148 -18.46 3.34 -9.66
N SER A 149 -18.78 2.53 -8.66
CA SER A 149 -19.52 2.93 -7.45
C SER A 149 -19.03 4.26 -6.80
N SER A 150 -19.90 4.90 -6.03
CA SER A 150 -19.59 6.18 -5.35
C SER A 150 -18.35 6.11 -4.45
N VAL A 151 -17.97 4.94 -3.95
CA VAL A 151 -16.79 4.73 -3.09
C VAL A 151 -15.48 4.78 -3.90
N ALA A 152 -15.45 4.14 -5.07
CA ALA A 152 -14.29 4.13 -5.95
C ALA A 152 -13.94 5.54 -6.47
N HIS A 153 -14.96 6.32 -6.84
CA HIS A 153 -14.76 7.73 -7.23
C HIS A 153 -14.36 8.61 -6.07
N LYS A 154 -14.92 8.38 -4.86
CA LYS A 154 -14.48 9.08 -3.65
C LYS A 154 -12.99 8.88 -3.39
N LYS A 155 -12.44 7.67 -3.62
CA LYS A 155 -10.99 7.43 -3.51
C LYS A 155 -10.20 8.33 -4.47
N LEU A 156 -10.61 8.41 -5.73
CA LEU A 156 -9.91 9.23 -6.73
C LEU A 156 -10.05 10.74 -6.49
N SER A 157 -11.24 11.24 -6.16
CA SER A 157 -11.44 12.67 -5.86
C SER A 157 -10.75 13.10 -4.57
N ASN A 158 -10.75 12.26 -3.52
CA ASN A 158 -10.00 12.50 -2.28
C ASN A 158 -8.48 12.49 -2.53
N THR A 159 -8.01 11.61 -3.42
CA THR A 159 -6.61 11.58 -3.86
C THR A 159 -6.23 12.91 -4.50
N ILE A 160 -6.98 13.36 -5.51
CA ILE A 160 -6.72 14.64 -6.20
C ILE A 160 -6.75 15.81 -5.21
N THR A 161 -7.71 15.78 -4.27
CA THR A 161 -7.83 16.82 -3.24
C THR A 161 -6.58 16.95 -2.39
N THR A 162 -6.10 15.81 -1.91
CA THR A 162 -4.94 15.75 -1.03
C THR A 162 -3.64 16.04 -1.79
N LEU A 163 -3.53 15.48 -2.99
CA LEU A 163 -2.34 15.57 -3.83
C LEU A 163 -2.08 16.99 -4.33
N THR A 164 -3.11 17.69 -4.81
CA THR A 164 -2.95 19.08 -5.31
C THR A 164 -2.47 20.04 -4.22
N TRP A 165 -2.93 19.83 -2.98
CA TRP A 165 -2.40 20.54 -1.82
C TRP A 165 -0.93 20.16 -1.55
N LEU A 166 -0.59 18.87 -1.49
CA LEU A 166 0.80 18.42 -1.29
C LEU A 166 1.74 18.96 -2.38
N LEU A 167 1.34 18.93 -3.65
CA LEU A 167 2.12 19.44 -4.77
C LEU A 167 2.49 20.91 -4.58
N ARG A 168 1.51 21.76 -4.26
CA ARG A 168 1.75 23.19 -4.02
C ARG A 168 2.61 23.45 -2.78
N LYS A 169 2.49 22.62 -1.74
CA LYS A 169 3.25 22.80 -0.50
C LYS A 169 4.68 22.25 -0.56
N LEU A 170 4.89 21.15 -1.27
CA LEU A 170 6.21 20.54 -1.45
C LEU A 170 7.04 21.23 -2.53
N PHE A 171 6.38 21.80 -3.54
CA PHE A 171 7.02 22.45 -4.69
C PHE A 171 6.41 23.85 -4.93
N PRO A 172 6.52 24.78 -3.96
CA PRO A 172 5.87 26.08 -4.05
C PRO A 172 6.32 26.87 -5.28
N GLU A 173 7.60 26.80 -5.63
CA GLU A 173 8.16 27.47 -6.81
C GLU A 173 7.68 26.89 -8.15
N ARG A 174 7.19 25.64 -8.16
CA ARG A 174 6.74 24.98 -9.39
C ARG A 174 5.29 25.32 -9.74
N PHE A 175 4.46 25.65 -8.77
CA PHE A 175 3.02 25.82 -8.96
C PHE A 175 2.61 27.27 -8.69
N THR A 176 3.18 28.16 -9.49
CA THR A 176 2.90 29.61 -9.48
C THR A 176 2.38 30.07 -10.85
N PRO A 177 1.73 31.26 -10.92
CA PRO A 177 1.31 31.84 -12.19
C PRO A 177 2.44 32.07 -13.21
N ASP A 178 3.69 32.14 -12.76
CA ASP A 178 4.87 32.33 -13.63
C ASP A 178 5.48 31.02 -14.12
N SER A 179 5.01 29.88 -13.62
CA SER A 179 5.48 28.56 -14.02
C SER A 179 4.77 28.08 -15.29
N PRO A 180 5.40 27.22 -16.12
CA PRO A 180 4.71 26.53 -17.21
C PRO A 180 3.56 25.65 -16.69
N GLU A 181 2.62 25.30 -17.57
CA GLU A 181 1.57 24.35 -17.25
C GLU A 181 2.13 22.98 -16.81
N PHE A 182 1.26 22.15 -16.26
CA PHE A 182 1.63 20.79 -15.86
C PHE A 182 0.48 19.83 -16.05
N VAL A 183 0.76 18.63 -16.56
CA VAL A 183 -0.22 17.54 -16.66
C VAL A 183 0.40 16.26 -16.11
N MET A 184 -0.34 15.59 -15.23
CA MET A 184 0.08 14.30 -14.67
C MET A 184 -1.04 13.28 -14.71
N ALA A 185 -0.66 12.02 -14.91
CA ALA A 185 -1.55 10.87 -14.91
C ALA A 185 -1.69 10.27 -13.51
N LEU A 186 -2.92 9.98 -13.12
CA LEU A 186 -3.28 9.46 -11.82
C LEU A 186 -4.26 8.31 -11.98
N SER A 187 -4.09 7.27 -11.18
CA SER A 187 -5.13 6.27 -10.98
C SER A 187 -5.25 5.92 -9.51
N GLY A 188 -6.35 5.27 -9.13
CA GLY A 188 -6.54 4.81 -7.76
C GLY A 188 -7.51 3.66 -7.67
N GLY A 189 -7.56 3.01 -6.50
CA GLY A 189 -8.35 1.80 -6.29
C GLY A 189 -7.65 0.87 -5.34
N ASP A 190 -8.21 -0.32 -5.13
CA ASP A 190 -7.50 -1.38 -4.40
C ASP A 190 -6.50 -2.11 -5.32
N TYR A 191 -6.69 -2.05 -6.64
CA TYR A 191 -5.75 -2.51 -7.66
C TYR A 191 -5.97 -1.72 -8.96
N PRO A 192 -5.08 -1.81 -9.96
CA PRO A 192 -5.20 -1.03 -11.19
C PRO A 192 -6.33 -1.57 -12.07
N ALA A 193 -7.35 -0.76 -12.35
CA ALA A 193 -8.51 -1.12 -13.19
C ALA A 193 -8.17 -1.12 -14.69
N VAL A 194 -7.16 -1.88 -15.10
CA VAL A 194 -6.69 -1.97 -16.49
C VAL A 194 -7.60 -2.85 -17.36
N ARG A 195 -7.56 -2.65 -18.68
CA ARG A 195 -8.45 -3.32 -19.65
C ARG A 195 -7.99 -4.72 -20.06
N ASP A 196 -6.70 -4.91 -20.26
CA ASP A 196 -6.14 -6.14 -20.82
C ASP A 196 -6.05 -7.25 -19.75
N ARG A 197 -7.16 -7.95 -19.55
CA ARG A 197 -7.20 -9.11 -18.64
C ARG A 197 -6.41 -10.30 -19.14
N GLY A 198 -6.21 -10.42 -20.45
CA GLY A 198 -5.46 -11.51 -21.06
C GLY A 198 -4.00 -11.46 -20.62
N CYS A 199 -3.36 -10.31 -20.81
CA CYS A 199 -1.96 -10.10 -20.40
C CYS A 199 -1.76 -10.26 -18.89
N ILE A 200 -2.69 -9.75 -18.07
CA ILE A 200 -2.58 -9.91 -16.60
C ILE A 200 -2.69 -11.37 -16.19
N ARG A 201 -3.55 -12.15 -16.85
CA ARG A 201 -3.77 -13.58 -16.54
C ARG A 201 -2.59 -14.44 -17.02
N SER A 202 -2.02 -14.15 -18.19
CA SER A 202 -0.85 -14.88 -18.67
C SER A 202 0.37 -14.63 -17.78
N ASN A 203 0.55 -13.37 -17.35
CA ASN A 203 1.65 -12.95 -16.47
C ASN A 203 3.00 -13.49 -16.95
N ASP A 204 3.27 -13.36 -18.26
CA ASP A 204 4.45 -13.92 -18.94
C ASP A 204 5.78 -13.24 -18.52
N GLY A 205 5.76 -12.40 -17.48
CA GLY A 205 6.91 -11.69 -16.93
C GLY A 205 7.33 -10.43 -17.71
N GLY A 206 6.69 -10.14 -18.85
CA GLY A 206 6.96 -8.97 -19.70
C GLY A 206 5.88 -7.88 -19.65
N PRO A 207 6.15 -6.69 -20.20
CA PRO A 207 5.16 -5.60 -20.27
C PRO A 207 3.95 -5.92 -21.14
N CYS A 208 2.78 -5.49 -20.70
CA CYS A 208 1.54 -5.56 -21.48
C CYS A 208 1.53 -4.51 -22.61
N GLY A 209 0.95 -4.91 -23.74
CA GLY A 209 0.83 -4.05 -24.93
C GLY A 209 2.11 -3.90 -25.74
N GLU A 210 3.09 -4.81 -25.59
CA GLU A 210 4.30 -4.91 -26.44
C GLU A 210 4.26 -6.11 -27.41
N GLY A 211 3.09 -6.73 -27.64
CA GLY A 211 2.92 -7.95 -28.43
C GLY A 211 1.88 -7.88 -29.56
N GLU A 212 2.35 -8.21 -30.78
CA GLU A 212 1.71 -8.54 -32.07
C GLU A 212 0.55 -7.74 -32.68
N ASP A 213 -0.37 -7.13 -31.93
CA ASP A 213 -1.50 -6.40 -32.53
C ASP A 213 -1.09 -5.06 -33.18
N ASP A 214 0.05 -4.49 -32.76
CA ASP A 214 0.68 -3.34 -33.42
C ASP A 214 1.34 -3.70 -34.78
N LYS A 215 1.41 -5.00 -35.14
CA LYS A 215 1.91 -5.43 -36.46
C LYS A 215 0.80 -5.62 -37.50
N GLN A 216 -0.47 -5.78 -37.10
CA GLN A 216 -1.57 -6.07 -38.04
C GLN A 216 -2.42 -4.85 -38.41
N GLN A 217 -2.42 -3.79 -37.60
CA GLN A 217 -2.97 -2.51 -38.05
C GLN A 217 -1.84 -1.71 -38.68
N GLY A 218 -1.89 -1.55 -40.01
CA GLY A 218 -0.97 -0.73 -40.80
C GLY A 218 -0.93 0.74 -40.36
N GLY A 219 -0.29 0.99 -39.22
CA GLY A 219 -0.02 2.30 -38.66
C GLY A 219 1.21 2.89 -39.32
N ARG A 220 1.00 4.03 -39.97
CA ARG A 220 2.04 4.90 -40.53
C ARG A 220 3.31 4.93 -39.68
N ASN A 221 4.45 4.68 -40.32
CA ASN A 221 5.76 5.14 -39.89
C ASN A 221 5.68 6.60 -39.44
N ASN A 222 5.69 6.84 -38.14
CA ASN A 222 6.08 8.12 -37.56
C ASN A 222 7.38 7.89 -36.81
N ASN A 223 8.48 8.33 -37.42
CA ASN A 223 9.81 8.44 -36.83
C ASN A 223 9.83 9.53 -35.74
N ASN A 224 9.10 9.34 -34.65
CA ASN A 224 9.26 10.13 -33.44
C ASN A 224 9.66 9.19 -32.29
N ASN A 225 10.48 9.69 -31.38
CA ASN A 225 10.87 9.06 -30.10
C ASN A 225 9.66 8.89 -29.14
N ASP A 226 8.50 8.45 -29.63
CA ASP A 226 7.19 8.39 -28.96
C ASP A 226 7.00 7.12 -28.10
N ASN A 227 8.06 6.34 -27.86
CA ASN A 227 7.99 5.09 -27.09
C ASN A 227 7.89 5.28 -25.57
N ASN A 228 7.97 6.51 -25.06
CA ASN A 228 7.93 6.79 -23.63
C ASN A 228 6.47 6.91 -23.13
N LYS A 229 6.01 5.93 -22.35
CA LYS A 229 4.71 5.97 -21.67
C LYS A 229 4.76 6.97 -20.52
N ALA A 230 3.75 7.85 -20.38
CA ALA A 230 3.70 8.80 -19.26
C ALA A 230 3.70 8.07 -17.90
N PRO A 231 4.39 8.59 -16.87
CA PRO A 231 4.35 8.03 -15.52
C PRO A 231 2.93 8.12 -14.96
N ILE A 232 2.44 7.01 -14.38
CA ILE A 232 1.11 6.95 -13.77
C ILE A 232 1.28 6.70 -12.28
N LEU A 233 0.89 7.67 -11.48
CA LEU A 233 0.85 7.53 -10.03
C LEU A 233 -0.42 6.77 -9.62
N HIS A 234 -0.26 5.53 -9.14
CA HIS A 234 -1.37 4.68 -8.72
C HIS A 234 -1.53 4.67 -7.20
N PHE A 235 -2.60 5.28 -6.70
CA PHE A 235 -2.93 5.36 -5.27
C PHE A 235 -3.72 4.11 -4.86
N GLY A 236 -2.98 3.02 -4.66
CA GLY A 236 -3.50 1.65 -4.53
C GLY A 236 -2.36 0.62 -4.67
N SER A 237 -2.70 -0.66 -4.68
CA SER A 237 -1.75 -1.73 -5.01
C SER A 237 -1.44 -1.71 -6.52
N VAL A 238 -0.18 -1.95 -6.90
CA VAL A 238 0.24 -2.14 -8.30
C VAL A 238 0.56 -3.60 -8.58
N PHE A 239 0.82 -3.97 -9.83
CA PHE A 239 1.31 -5.32 -10.15
C PHE A 239 2.75 -5.51 -9.62
N SER A 240 3.04 -6.69 -9.10
CA SER A 240 4.36 -7.02 -8.55
C SER A 240 5.41 -7.20 -9.66
N GLY A 241 4.99 -7.67 -10.84
CA GLY A 241 5.82 -7.78 -12.05
C GLY A 241 5.75 -6.53 -12.94
N PRO A 242 6.66 -6.39 -13.93
CA PRO A 242 6.76 -5.21 -14.79
C PRO A 242 5.69 -5.19 -15.91
N LEU A 243 4.46 -5.62 -15.62
CA LEU A 243 3.35 -5.64 -16.59
C LEU A 243 3.05 -4.23 -17.13
N PHE A 244 3.17 -3.22 -16.26
CA PHE A 244 3.03 -1.81 -16.62
C PHE A 244 4.18 -1.01 -16.00
N PRO A 245 5.36 -0.96 -16.66
CA PRO A 245 6.59 -0.41 -16.08
C PRO A 245 6.48 1.06 -15.66
N ASN A 246 5.57 1.82 -16.26
CA ASN A 246 5.32 3.24 -15.96
C ASN A 246 4.33 3.47 -14.80
N LEU A 247 3.81 2.40 -14.18
CA LEU A 247 2.89 2.48 -13.04
C LEU A 247 3.69 2.52 -11.73
N ILE A 248 3.52 3.59 -10.95
CA ILE A 248 4.24 3.82 -9.70
C ILE A 248 3.26 3.66 -8.54
N ALA A 249 3.58 2.78 -7.58
CA ALA A 249 2.77 2.58 -6.39
C ALA A 249 2.84 3.83 -5.49
N MET A 250 1.68 4.33 -5.09
CA MET A 250 1.55 5.49 -4.22
C MET A 250 0.71 5.15 -2.97
N PRO A 251 0.87 5.92 -1.88
CA PRO A 251 0.11 5.72 -0.65
C PRO A 251 -1.39 5.74 -0.87
N MET A 252 -2.10 4.70 -0.41
CA MET A 252 -3.55 4.60 -0.58
C MET A 252 -4.30 5.80 0.01
N PRO A 253 -5.38 6.28 -0.65
CA PRO A 253 -6.17 7.38 -0.15
C PRO A 253 -6.96 6.98 1.10
N GLY A 254 -7.22 7.93 1.98
CA GLY A 254 -7.70 7.64 3.33
C GLY A 254 -6.51 7.57 4.28
N VAL A 255 -6.27 6.42 4.91
CA VAL A 255 -5.33 6.32 6.04
C VAL A 255 -3.91 6.78 5.67
N HIS A 256 -3.30 6.20 4.64
CA HIS A 256 -1.89 6.42 4.32
C HIS A 256 -1.58 7.78 3.72
N LEU A 257 -2.36 8.19 2.74
CA LEU A 257 -2.18 9.52 2.16
C LEU A 257 -2.40 10.61 3.21
N ASN A 258 -3.36 10.43 4.14
CA ASN A 258 -3.56 11.36 5.25
C ASN A 258 -2.37 11.35 6.22
N CYS A 259 -1.79 10.18 6.54
CA CYS A 259 -0.58 10.10 7.37
C CYS A 259 0.54 10.99 6.83
N PHE A 260 0.74 11.02 5.51
CA PHE A 260 1.75 11.86 4.88
C PHE A 260 1.39 13.35 4.92
N THR A 261 0.11 13.69 4.83
CA THR A 261 -0.33 15.08 5.00
C THR A 261 -0.10 15.58 6.42
N ASP A 262 -0.38 14.73 7.41
CA ASP A 262 -0.25 15.04 8.83
C ASP A 262 1.22 15.20 9.18
N TRP A 263 2.07 14.26 8.75
CA TRP A 263 3.52 14.39 8.83
C TRP A 263 4.03 15.71 8.24
N PHE A 264 3.62 16.06 7.01
CA PHE A 264 4.04 17.31 6.39
C PHE A 264 3.66 18.55 7.23
N THR A 265 2.51 18.50 7.92
CA THR A 265 1.96 19.66 8.63
C THR A 265 2.46 19.81 10.05
N SER A 266 2.52 18.70 10.80
CA SER A 266 2.82 18.71 12.23
C SER A 266 4.16 18.06 12.58
N ARG A 267 4.80 17.34 11.64
CA ARG A 267 5.96 16.48 11.91
C ARG A 267 5.70 15.43 13.00
N GLU A 268 4.44 15.04 13.13
CA GLU A 268 4.01 13.92 13.98
C GLU A 268 3.91 12.64 13.15
N VAL A 269 4.52 11.57 13.67
CA VAL A 269 4.42 10.25 13.05
C VAL A 269 2.98 9.76 13.14
N CYS A 270 2.48 9.19 12.04
CA CYS A 270 1.11 8.72 11.98
C CYS A 270 0.86 7.59 12.99
N ARG A 271 -0.34 7.59 13.60
CA ARG A 271 -0.71 6.62 14.65
C ARG A 271 -0.52 5.15 14.25
N HIS A 272 -0.67 4.83 12.96
CA HIS A 272 -0.56 3.46 12.47
C HIS A 272 0.88 2.93 12.36
N PHE A 273 1.86 3.82 12.56
CA PHE A 273 3.29 3.50 12.62
C PHE A 273 3.81 3.56 14.06
N LEU A 274 2.98 4.03 15.00
CA LEU A 274 3.37 4.21 16.39
C LEU A 274 3.01 2.99 17.24
N PRO A 275 3.77 2.72 18.32
CA PRO A 275 3.38 1.76 19.33
C PRO A 275 2.01 2.03 19.96
N SER A 276 1.31 0.96 20.30
CA SER A 276 -0.03 0.97 20.89
C SER A 276 -0.09 1.66 22.26
N TYR A 277 1.00 1.66 23.03
CA TYR A 277 1.08 2.39 24.31
C TYR A 277 1.14 3.91 24.13
N LEU A 278 1.64 4.41 22.98
CA LEU A 278 1.62 5.84 22.65
C LEU A 278 0.28 6.27 22.05
N LYS A 279 -0.33 5.41 21.22
CA LYS A 279 -1.61 5.69 20.55
C LYS A 279 -2.50 4.45 20.53
N PRO A 280 -3.73 4.50 21.09
CA PRO A 280 -4.69 3.41 20.95
C PRO A 280 -4.91 3.02 19.49
N GLY A 281 -4.81 1.72 19.20
CA GLY A 281 -4.88 1.19 17.83
C GLY A 281 -3.58 1.27 17.03
N GLY A 282 -2.46 1.62 17.69
CA GLY A 282 -1.11 1.49 17.13
C GLY A 282 -0.59 0.05 17.14
N LEU A 283 0.67 -0.12 16.73
CA LEU A 283 1.37 -1.40 16.60
C LEU A 283 1.65 -2.04 17.97
N VAL A 284 1.65 -3.37 18.04
CA VAL A 284 1.95 -4.12 19.27
C VAL A 284 3.34 -4.74 19.13
N PHE A 285 4.28 -4.24 19.92
CA PHE A 285 5.63 -4.82 20.04
C PHE A 285 5.69 -5.71 21.27
N GLY A 286 6.38 -6.86 21.18
CA GLY A 286 6.41 -7.86 22.26
C GLY A 286 6.90 -7.30 23.59
N GLU A 287 8.03 -6.59 23.58
CA GLU A 287 8.64 -5.99 24.77
C GLU A 287 7.69 -5.02 25.50
N ASP A 288 6.88 -4.27 24.76
CA ASP A 288 5.96 -3.26 25.31
C ASP A 288 4.80 -3.90 26.07
N VAL A 289 4.51 -5.19 25.81
CA VAL A 289 3.40 -5.93 26.43
C VAL A 289 3.86 -7.16 27.21
N GLY A 290 5.16 -7.35 27.41
CA GLY A 290 5.76 -8.46 28.15
C GLY A 290 5.61 -9.82 27.45
N LEU A 291 5.67 -9.84 26.11
CA LEU A 291 5.64 -11.07 25.32
C LEU A 291 7.02 -11.29 24.67
N PHE A 292 7.59 -12.48 24.89
CA PHE A 292 8.87 -12.89 24.32
C PHE A 292 8.71 -14.15 23.48
N TRP A 293 9.64 -14.37 22.53
CA TRP A 293 9.58 -15.45 21.55
C TRP A 293 9.29 -16.84 22.14
N ASP A 294 9.90 -17.17 23.27
CA ASP A 294 9.79 -18.48 23.90
C ASP A 294 8.42 -18.71 24.56
N ASP A 295 7.69 -17.63 24.91
CA ASP A 295 6.35 -17.67 25.50
C ASP A 295 5.23 -17.76 24.46
N LEU A 296 5.55 -17.59 23.17
CA LEU A 296 4.55 -17.53 22.11
C LEU A 296 3.98 -18.91 21.79
N VAL A 297 2.66 -18.96 21.58
CA VAL A 297 1.92 -20.16 21.17
C VAL A 297 2.43 -20.64 19.81
N PRO A 298 2.96 -21.88 19.67
CA PRO A 298 3.56 -22.38 18.43
C PRO A 298 2.48 -22.81 17.42
N GLN A 299 1.71 -21.84 16.95
CA GLN A 299 0.60 -22.03 16.01
C GLN A 299 0.59 -20.87 15.00
N LEU A 300 0.33 -21.20 13.73
CA LEU A 300 0.13 -20.24 12.65
C LEU A 300 -1.27 -19.66 12.70
N VAL A 301 -1.39 -18.35 12.95
CA VAL A 301 -2.69 -17.69 13.10
C VAL A 301 -2.99 -16.69 12.00
N TRP A 302 -4.26 -16.61 11.61
CA TRP A 302 -4.82 -15.48 10.87
C TRP A 302 -6.30 -15.26 11.20
N ARG A 303 -6.70 -13.99 11.21
CA ARG A 303 -8.10 -13.56 11.26
C ARG A 303 -8.31 -12.51 10.17
N GLY A 304 -9.40 -12.64 9.43
CA GLY A 304 -9.75 -11.65 8.42
C GLY A 304 -11.17 -11.78 7.90
N THR A 305 -11.40 -11.11 6.77
CA THR A 305 -12.72 -11.05 6.13
C THR A 305 -12.77 -12.01 4.96
N ASP A 306 -13.91 -12.65 4.71
CA ASP A 306 -14.09 -13.45 3.49
C ASP A 306 -14.30 -12.54 2.27
N PHE A 307 -13.23 -12.29 1.53
CA PHE A 307 -13.23 -11.47 0.32
C PHE A 307 -12.74 -12.28 -0.88
N PRO A 308 -13.20 -11.95 -2.10
CA PRO A 308 -12.59 -12.43 -3.33
C PRO A 308 -11.09 -12.12 -3.39
N PHE A 309 -10.36 -12.91 -4.15
CA PHE A 309 -8.91 -12.76 -4.33
C PHE A 309 -8.58 -12.43 -5.79
N LEU A 310 -8.16 -11.19 -6.05
CA LEU A 310 -7.68 -10.73 -7.37
C LEU A 310 -8.53 -11.25 -8.56
N SER A 311 -9.86 -11.13 -8.48
CA SER A 311 -10.81 -11.83 -9.36
C SER A 311 -10.67 -11.56 -10.87
N ASN A 312 -9.96 -10.49 -11.26
CA ASN A 312 -9.66 -10.24 -12.67
C ASN A 312 -8.48 -11.08 -13.19
N GLN A 313 -7.65 -11.64 -12.31
CA GLN A 313 -6.39 -12.31 -12.62
C GLN A 313 -6.47 -13.84 -12.53
N ASN A 314 -7.53 -14.37 -11.93
CA ASN A 314 -7.71 -15.80 -11.72
C ASN A 314 -9.20 -16.16 -11.72
N ASP A 315 -9.49 -17.45 -11.77
CA ASP A 315 -10.83 -18.02 -11.70
C ASP A 315 -11.04 -18.80 -10.38
N LEU A 316 -10.39 -18.36 -9.29
CA LEU A 316 -10.53 -18.98 -7.97
C LEU A 316 -11.87 -18.58 -7.32
N GLU A 317 -12.42 -19.48 -6.51
CA GLU A 317 -13.74 -19.31 -5.91
C GLU A 317 -13.75 -19.42 -4.39
N GLN A 318 -14.74 -18.75 -3.79
CA GLN A 318 -15.15 -18.90 -2.39
C GLN A 318 -16.22 -20.01 -2.36
N PRO A 319 -15.98 -21.15 -1.70
CA PRO A 319 -16.92 -22.26 -1.68
C PRO A 319 -18.16 -21.91 -0.85
N SER A 320 -19.36 -22.22 -1.37
CA SER A 320 -20.61 -22.23 -0.58
C SER A 320 -20.90 -23.62 -0.06
N PHE A 321 -21.58 -23.71 1.08
CA PHE A 321 -21.91 -24.98 1.72
C PHE A 321 -22.72 -25.87 0.78
N GLU A 322 -23.79 -25.32 0.19
CA GLU A 322 -24.75 -26.04 -0.63
C GLU A 322 -24.09 -26.63 -1.88
N ARG A 323 -23.23 -25.85 -2.55
CA ARG A 323 -22.59 -26.28 -3.80
C ARG A 323 -21.51 -27.33 -3.56
N TYR A 324 -20.76 -27.20 -2.47
CA TYR A 324 -19.60 -28.04 -2.24
C TYR A 324 -19.91 -29.28 -1.44
N VAL A 325 -20.76 -29.15 -0.42
CA VAL A 325 -20.88 -30.10 0.69
C VAL A 325 -22.32 -30.57 0.91
N GLY A 326 -23.31 -29.68 0.85
CA GLY A 326 -24.71 -29.91 1.27
C GLY A 326 -25.25 -31.30 0.94
N ASP A 327 -25.49 -31.58 -0.33
CA ASP A 327 -26.08 -32.86 -0.77
C ASP A 327 -25.09 -34.05 -0.72
N LYS A 328 -23.79 -33.78 -0.53
CA LYS A 328 -22.74 -34.82 -0.57
C LYS A 328 -22.48 -35.46 0.79
N ILE A 329 -22.82 -34.78 1.88
CA ILE A 329 -22.67 -35.35 3.23
C ILE A 329 -23.68 -36.49 3.45
N ASP A 330 -24.93 -36.32 3.02
CA ASP A 330 -25.99 -37.33 3.20
C ASP A 330 -25.74 -38.63 2.39
N GLY A 331 -24.97 -38.55 1.29
CA GLY A 331 -24.65 -39.69 0.43
C GLY A 331 -23.40 -40.49 0.82
N ILE A 332 -22.58 -39.98 1.75
CA ILE A 332 -21.30 -40.60 2.17
C ILE A 332 -21.42 -41.25 3.57
N VAL A 333 -22.58 -41.16 4.21
CA VAL A 333 -22.82 -41.65 5.58
C VAL A 333 -22.77 -43.18 5.64
N ASP A 334 -21.56 -43.73 5.80
CA ASP A 334 -21.34 -44.80 6.75
C ASP A 334 -21.09 -44.14 8.12
N ASN A 335 -21.66 -44.67 9.20
CA ASN A 335 -21.73 -44.09 10.54
C ASN A 335 -20.37 -43.92 11.26
N HIS A 336 -19.26 -43.88 10.53
CA HIS A 336 -17.90 -43.99 11.04
C HIS A 336 -17.04 -42.72 10.88
N HIS A 337 -17.42 -41.72 10.07
CA HIS A 337 -16.64 -40.49 9.89
C HIS A 337 -17.39 -39.21 10.29
N PRO A 338 -16.80 -38.32 11.11
CA PRO A 338 -17.37 -37.01 11.42
C PRO A 338 -17.60 -36.16 10.15
N ASN A 339 -18.77 -35.50 10.06
CA ASN A 339 -19.16 -34.70 8.89
C ASN A 339 -18.15 -33.60 8.50
N ASN A 340 -17.40 -33.05 9.45
CA ASN A 340 -16.33 -32.09 9.16
C ASN A 340 -15.12 -32.71 8.45
N GLU A 341 -14.78 -33.98 8.70
CA GLU A 341 -13.70 -34.69 8.01
C GLU A 341 -14.07 -34.92 6.54
N VAL A 342 -15.33 -35.31 6.27
CA VAL A 342 -15.86 -35.46 4.91
C VAL A 342 -15.81 -34.14 4.14
N ALA A 343 -16.29 -33.04 4.76
CA ALA A 343 -16.21 -31.71 4.15
C ALA A 343 -14.76 -31.27 3.89
N THR A 344 -13.84 -31.59 4.81
CA THR A 344 -12.41 -31.30 4.65
C THR A 344 -11.83 -32.04 3.46
N ALA A 345 -12.12 -33.35 3.31
CA ALA A 345 -11.66 -34.15 2.18
C ALA A 345 -12.20 -33.63 0.83
N ILE A 346 -13.49 -33.23 0.78
CA ILE A 346 -14.09 -32.63 -0.42
C ILE A 346 -13.37 -31.34 -0.81
N LEU A 347 -13.17 -30.42 0.14
CA LEU A 347 -12.49 -29.15 -0.13
C LEU A 347 -11.02 -29.36 -0.47
N ARG A 348 -10.37 -30.38 0.10
CA ARG A 348 -8.99 -30.75 -0.24
C ARG A 348 -8.87 -31.29 -1.67
N HIS A 349 -9.85 -32.06 -2.14
CA HIS A 349 -9.92 -32.48 -3.54
C HIS A 349 -10.04 -31.28 -4.50
N GLU A 350 -10.81 -30.26 -4.11
CA GLU A 350 -11.02 -29.04 -4.90
C GLU A 350 -10.01 -27.91 -4.59
N TYR A 351 -8.95 -28.19 -3.82
CA TYR A 351 -8.09 -27.17 -3.20
C TYR A 351 -7.54 -26.13 -4.17
N ASN A 352 -7.19 -26.54 -5.39
CA ASN A 352 -6.62 -25.66 -6.42
C ASN A 352 -7.62 -24.64 -6.97
N LYS A 353 -8.93 -24.85 -6.82
CA LYS A 353 -9.98 -23.91 -7.22
C LYS A 353 -10.27 -22.87 -6.14
N LEU A 354 -9.85 -23.12 -4.90
CA LEU A 354 -10.19 -22.27 -3.77
C LEU A 354 -9.31 -21.02 -3.73
N VAL A 355 -9.91 -19.89 -3.32
CA VAL A 355 -9.13 -18.70 -2.96
C VAL A 355 -8.18 -18.97 -1.79
N PRO A 356 -7.04 -18.27 -1.67
CA PRO A 356 -6.03 -18.54 -0.63
C PRO A 356 -6.55 -18.49 0.81
N ARG A 357 -7.54 -17.64 1.11
CA ARG A 357 -8.15 -17.58 2.45
C ARG A 357 -8.88 -18.87 2.82
N TRP A 358 -9.61 -19.44 1.87
CA TRP A 358 -10.29 -20.72 2.06
C TRP A 358 -9.33 -21.90 2.07
N LYS A 359 -8.25 -21.85 1.28
CA LYS A 359 -7.13 -22.80 1.40
C LYS A 359 -6.56 -22.84 2.83
N GLY A 360 -6.37 -21.70 3.47
CA GLY A 360 -5.94 -21.63 4.86
C GLY A 360 -6.96 -22.19 5.87
N VAL A 361 -8.27 -22.02 5.62
CA VAL A 361 -9.34 -22.65 6.42
C VAL A 361 -9.30 -24.17 6.29
N VAL A 362 -9.10 -24.71 5.08
CA VAL A 362 -8.94 -26.16 4.87
C VAL A 362 -7.74 -26.69 5.64
N LEU A 363 -6.60 -26.00 5.59
CA LEU A 363 -5.41 -26.36 6.39
C LEU A 363 -5.67 -26.32 7.90
N THR A 364 -6.53 -25.41 8.37
CA THR A 364 -6.98 -25.37 9.77
C THR A 364 -7.80 -26.60 10.12
N ALA A 365 -8.72 -27.01 9.24
CA ALA A 365 -9.53 -28.21 9.44
C ALA A 365 -8.67 -29.48 9.50
N GLU A 366 -7.72 -29.65 8.57
CA GLU A 366 -6.75 -30.74 8.58
C GLU A 366 -5.92 -30.74 9.88
N SER A 367 -5.44 -29.57 10.30
CA SER A 367 -4.65 -29.43 11.52
C SER A 367 -5.42 -29.72 12.80
N GLU A 368 -6.70 -29.33 12.87
CA GLU A 368 -7.56 -29.67 14.02
C GLU A 368 -7.91 -31.17 14.08
N ILE A 369 -8.05 -31.84 12.92
CA ILE A 369 -8.24 -33.30 12.86
C ILE A 369 -7.00 -34.02 13.39
N GLU A 370 -5.81 -33.67 12.89
CA GLU A 370 -4.53 -34.25 13.32
C GLU A 370 -4.30 -34.03 14.83
N ALA A 371 -4.57 -32.82 15.32
CA ALA A 371 -4.43 -32.48 16.74
C ALA A 371 -5.33 -33.30 17.65
N ARG A 372 -6.58 -33.59 17.22
CA ARG A 372 -7.48 -34.48 17.97
C ARG A 372 -6.97 -35.92 18.04
N GLN A 373 -6.39 -36.41 16.95
CA GLN A 373 -5.85 -37.78 16.88
C GLN A 373 -4.56 -37.95 17.67
N THR A 374 -3.73 -36.91 17.71
CA THR A 374 -2.40 -36.94 18.35
C THR A 374 -2.37 -36.31 19.74
N ASN A 375 -3.48 -35.73 20.19
CA ASN A 375 -3.59 -34.96 21.44
C ASN A 375 -2.55 -33.83 21.54
N THR A 376 -2.38 -33.08 20.44
CA THR A 376 -1.45 -31.95 20.33
C THR A 376 -2.20 -30.64 20.08
N LEU A 377 -1.48 -29.51 20.10
CA LEU A 377 -2.03 -28.23 19.66
C LEU A 377 -2.10 -28.23 18.12
N PRO A 378 -3.22 -27.79 17.50
CA PRO A 378 -3.26 -27.59 16.05
C PRO A 378 -2.15 -26.63 15.62
N ARG A 379 -1.40 -26.98 14.58
CA ARG A 379 -0.34 -26.14 14.00
C ARG A 379 -0.90 -24.92 13.28
N ILE A 380 -2.15 -24.97 12.79
CA ILE A 380 -2.76 -23.89 12.00
C ILE A 380 -4.11 -23.47 12.57
N ASN A 381 -4.35 -22.15 12.60
CA ASN A 381 -5.58 -21.51 13.06
C ASN A 381 -5.88 -20.26 12.20
N ILE A 382 -6.28 -20.50 10.96
CA ILE A 382 -6.70 -19.51 9.98
C ILE A 382 -8.21 -19.56 9.88
N LYS A 383 -8.90 -18.51 10.37
CA LYS A 383 -10.36 -18.46 10.39
C LYS A 383 -10.89 -17.10 9.98
N PHE A 384 -12.08 -17.06 9.41
CA PHE A 384 -12.76 -15.80 9.13
C PHE A 384 -13.33 -15.23 10.42
N SER A 385 -12.95 -14.01 10.77
CA SER A 385 -13.62 -13.25 11.84
C SER A 385 -14.80 -12.44 11.28
N HIS A 386 -14.78 -12.16 9.98
CA HIS A 386 -15.81 -11.36 9.32
C HIS A 386 -16.18 -11.91 7.94
N VAL A 387 -17.37 -11.57 7.47
CA VAL A 387 -17.81 -11.68 6.08
C VAL A 387 -18.04 -10.31 5.47
N ALA A 388 -17.97 -10.21 4.15
CA ALA A 388 -18.30 -8.99 3.44
C ALA A 388 -19.79 -8.61 3.62
N GLY A 389 -20.08 -7.32 3.69
CA GLY A 389 -21.43 -6.78 3.76
C GLY A 389 -21.63 -5.58 2.85
N ASP A 390 -22.86 -5.08 2.82
CA ASP A 390 -23.25 -4.02 1.90
C ASP A 390 -22.47 -2.72 2.11
N GLY A 391 -22.16 -2.04 1.00
CA GLY A 391 -21.50 -0.74 1.02
C GLY A 391 -20.10 -0.74 1.64
N GLY A 392 -19.42 -1.90 1.67
CA GLY A 392 -18.09 -2.05 2.25
C GLY A 392 -18.08 -2.26 3.77
N ARG A 393 -19.25 -2.48 4.39
CA ARG A 393 -19.34 -2.89 5.80
C ARG A 393 -18.89 -4.34 5.96
N LYS A 394 -18.48 -4.70 7.17
CA LYS A 394 -18.12 -6.07 7.55
C LYS A 394 -19.09 -6.56 8.61
N ARG A 395 -19.53 -7.80 8.52
CA ARG A 395 -20.35 -8.47 9.55
C ARG A 395 -19.52 -9.57 10.20
N LEU A 396 -19.87 -9.95 11.43
CA LEU A 396 -19.24 -11.10 12.09
C LEU A 396 -19.44 -12.35 11.24
N ALA A 397 -18.39 -13.15 11.08
CA ALA A 397 -18.45 -14.41 10.36
C ALA A 397 -19.21 -15.48 11.16
N LYS A 398 -18.94 -15.53 12.48
CA LYS A 398 -19.57 -16.50 13.37
C LYS A 398 -21.08 -16.27 13.45
N GLY A 399 -21.86 -17.31 13.20
CA GLY A 399 -23.33 -17.25 13.15
C GLY A 399 -23.89 -16.48 11.95
N SER A 400 -23.05 -16.16 10.95
CA SER A 400 -23.53 -15.55 9.70
C SER A 400 -24.35 -16.55 8.89
N THR A 401 -25.32 -16.06 8.13
CA THR A 401 -26.19 -16.88 7.26
C THR A 401 -25.40 -17.75 6.30
N GLU A 402 -24.30 -17.22 5.77
CA GLU A 402 -23.42 -17.88 4.81
C GLU A 402 -22.67 -19.08 5.42
N TYR A 403 -22.47 -19.08 6.73
CA TYR A 403 -21.69 -20.08 7.45
C TYR A 403 -22.50 -21.06 8.28
N GLN A 404 -23.84 -20.96 8.30
CA GLN A 404 -24.70 -21.84 9.10
C GLN A 404 -24.46 -23.33 8.84
N GLY A 405 -24.47 -23.76 7.57
CA GLY A 405 -24.25 -25.16 7.21
C GLY A 405 -22.85 -25.66 7.61
N TRP A 406 -21.82 -24.84 7.40
CA TRP A 406 -20.45 -25.14 7.80
C TRP A 406 -20.30 -25.28 9.33
N GLU A 407 -20.90 -24.38 10.09
CA GLU A 407 -20.87 -24.40 11.56
C GLU A 407 -21.65 -25.61 12.14
N GLN A 408 -22.79 -25.96 11.54
CA GLN A 408 -23.61 -27.11 11.97
C GLN A 408 -22.85 -28.44 11.92
N ILE A 409 -21.99 -28.62 10.92
CA ILE A 409 -21.15 -29.83 10.80
C ILE A 409 -19.83 -29.74 11.58
N GLY A 410 -19.57 -28.63 12.28
CA GLY A 410 -18.33 -28.41 13.02
C GLY A 410 -17.11 -28.14 12.14
N PHE A 411 -17.30 -27.60 10.93
CA PHE A 411 -16.19 -27.18 10.07
C PHE A 411 -15.64 -25.81 10.53
N PRO A 412 -14.32 -25.62 10.69
CA PRO A 412 -13.74 -24.46 11.38
C PRO A 412 -13.65 -23.19 10.51
N VAL A 413 -14.71 -22.84 9.77
CA VAL A 413 -14.73 -21.69 8.85
C VAL A 413 -14.63 -20.34 9.57
N ALA A 414 -15.31 -20.21 10.72
CA ALA A 414 -15.44 -18.97 11.45
C ALA A 414 -14.65 -18.99 12.76
N GLY A 415 -14.04 -17.86 13.09
CA GLY A 415 -13.31 -17.62 14.32
C GLY A 415 -13.76 -16.35 15.00
N GLU A 416 -13.29 -16.18 16.22
CA GLU A 416 -13.42 -14.96 17.02
C GLU A 416 -12.69 -13.77 16.39
N VAL A 417 -13.17 -12.56 16.71
CA VAL A 417 -12.40 -11.34 16.48
C VAL A 417 -11.27 -11.29 17.51
N MET A 418 -10.03 -11.26 17.04
CA MET A 418 -8.86 -11.13 17.91
C MET A 418 -8.31 -9.70 17.87
N PRO A 419 -8.24 -8.99 19.02
CA PRO A 419 -7.46 -7.76 19.14
C PRO A 419 -5.97 -8.00 18.85
N LEU A 420 -5.23 -6.96 18.45
CA LEU A 420 -3.80 -7.09 18.13
C LEU A 420 -2.97 -7.68 19.28
N ARG A 421 -3.29 -7.36 20.54
CA ARG A 421 -2.59 -7.93 21.71
C ARG A 421 -2.85 -9.43 21.89
N GLU A 422 -4.02 -9.92 21.50
CA GLU A 422 -4.32 -11.36 21.50
C GLU A 422 -3.63 -12.07 20.34
N LEU A 423 -3.62 -11.46 19.15
CA LEU A 423 -2.85 -11.98 18.01
C LEU A 423 -1.35 -12.06 18.33
N ALA A 424 -0.78 -11.06 19.01
CA ALA A 424 0.65 -11.02 19.33
C ALA A 424 1.15 -12.19 20.20
N LYS A 425 0.26 -13.01 20.78
CA LYS A 425 0.61 -14.20 21.57
C LYS A 425 1.01 -15.40 20.71
N TYR A 426 0.82 -15.35 19.39
CA TYR A 426 1.10 -16.46 18.49
C TYR A 426 2.49 -16.32 17.85
N LYS A 427 3.20 -17.44 17.72
CA LYS A 427 4.58 -17.49 17.21
C LYS A 427 4.65 -17.28 15.71
N TYR A 428 3.60 -17.67 14.98
CA TYR A 428 3.58 -17.64 13.53
C TYR A 428 2.33 -16.90 13.04
N HIS A 429 2.54 -15.99 12.10
CA HIS A 429 1.48 -15.19 11.50
C HIS A 429 1.49 -15.36 9.99
N ILE A 430 0.34 -15.33 9.33
CA ILE A 430 0.26 -15.21 7.88
C ILE A 430 -0.63 -14.02 7.51
N ASP A 431 -0.23 -13.19 6.54
CA ASP A 431 -1.11 -12.14 6.02
C ASP A 431 -1.73 -12.57 4.69
N LEU A 432 -2.97 -13.03 4.68
CA LEU A 432 -3.59 -13.53 3.45
C LEU A 432 -4.22 -12.42 2.60
N GLY A 433 -3.71 -12.25 1.38
CA GLY A 433 -4.24 -11.31 0.40
C GLY A 433 -5.72 -11.51 0.03
N GLY A 434 -6.33 -10.44 -0.49
CA GLY A 434 -7.71 -10.37 -0.98
C GLY A 434 -7.81 -9.64 -2.31
N GLY A 435 -8.81 -8.77 -2.47
CA GLY A 435 -9.12 -8.10 -3.75
C GLY A 435 -8.00 -7.22 -4.33
N GLY A 436 -7.07 -6.72 -3.51
CA GLY A 436 -5.88 -5.96 -3.94
C GLY A 436 -4.55 -6.63 -3.59
N GLY A 437 -4.57 -7.89 -3.14
CA GLY A 437 -3.41 -8.53 -2.52
C GLY A 437 -3.41 -8.37 -1.00
N THR A 438 -2.23 -8.41 -0.38
CA THR A 438 -2.04 -8.19 1.07
C THR A 438 -2.17 -6.72 1.42
N SER A 439 -2.94 -6.43 2.49
CA SER A 439 -3.11 -5.05 2.95
C SER A 439 -1.93 -4.61 3.80
N TRP A 440 -1.43 -3.40 3.57
CA TRP A 440 -0.35 -2.85 4.40
C TRP A 440 -0.62 -2.88 5.91
N THR A 441 -1.85 -2.59 6.36
CA THR A 441 -2.18 -2.58 7.81
C THR A 441 -1.91 -3.94 8.41
N GLY A 442 -2.43 -4.99 7.75
CA GLY A 442 -2.28 -6.36 8.21
C GLY A 442 -0.83 -6.84 8.17
N THR A 443 -0.04 -6.38 7.20
CA THR A 443 1.39 -6.70 7.10
C THR A 443 2.20 -6.00 8.20
N PHE A 444 2.04 -4.69 8.38
CA PHE A 444 2.76 -3.92 9.41
C PHE A 444 2.41 -4.34 10.83
N GLU A 445 1.13 -4.60 11.11
CA GLU A 445 0.69 -5.11 12.40
C GLU A 445 1.41 -6.42 12.75
N LYS A 446 1.56 -7.34 11.78
CA LYS A 446 2.23 -8.63 12.00
C LYS A 446 3.75 -8.52 12.07
N LEU A 447 4.37 -7.63 11.30
CA LEU A 447 5.82 -7.40 11.36
C LEU A 447 6.26 -6.78 12.69
N ALA A 448 5.39 -6.04 13.37
CA ALA A 448 5.68 -5.43 14.67
C ALA A 448 5.53 -6.39 15.85
N MET A 449 4.71 -7.44 15.69
CA MET A 449 4.48 -8.46 16.71
C MET A 449 5.74 -9.31 16.93
N PRO A 450 5.91 -9.92 18.12
CA PRO A 450 7.10 -10.73 18.41
C PRO A 450 7.15 -12.07 17.64
N GLY A 451 6.11 -12.42 16.89
CA GLY A 451 6.02 -13.65 16.09
C GLY A 451 6.46 -13.47 14.63
N LEU A 452 6.83 -14.56 13.98
CA LEU A 452 7.32 -14.59 12.61
C LEU A 452 6.18 -14.43 11.59
N LEU A 453 6.33 -13.50 10.65
CA LEU A 453 5.42 -13.35 9.51
C LEU A 453 5.81 -14.27 8.35
N PHE A 454 4.86 -15.12 7.95
CA PHE A 454 4.75 -15.76 6.65
C PHE A 454 3.98 -14.84 5.71
N HIS A 455 4.67 -14.12 4.84
CA HIS A 455 4.01 -13.16 3.95
C HIS A 455 3.49 -13.86 2.69
N HIS A 456 2.18 -13.80 2.46
CA HIS A 456 1.57 -14.29 1.23
C HIS A 456 1.94 -13.37 0.07
N VAL A 457 2.88 -13.81 -0.77
CA VAL A 457 3.36 -13.03 -1.92
C VAL A 457 2.33 -13.09 -3.03
N THR A 458 1.70 -11.94 -3.31
CA THR A 458 0.64 -11.82 -4.31
C THR A 458 1.12 -11.21 -5.63
N PRO A 459 0.41 -11.45 -6.74
CA PRO A 459 0.66 -10.77 -8.02
C PRO A 459 0.53 -9.23 -7.98
N THR A 460 -0.01 -8.67 -6.90
CA THR A 460 -0.06 -7.23 -6.63
C THR A 460 0.67 -6.89 -5.33
N LYS A 461 1.12 -5.64 -5.20
CA LYS A 461 1.80 -5.10 -4.03
C LYS A 461 1.45 -3.63 -3.79
N ASP A 462 1.30 -3.26 -2.53
CA ASP A 462 1.37 -1.86 -2.06
C ASP A 462 2.82 -1.34 -2.05
N TYR A 463 3.00 -0.01 -2.07
CA TYR A 463 4.31 0.67 -2.02
C TYR A 463 5.18 0.25 -0.81
N ILE A 464 4.55 -0.17 0.29
CA ILE A 464 5.27 -0.58 1.50
C ILE A 464 6.05 -1.89 1.33
N HIS A 465 5.64 -2.77 0.42
CA HIS A 465 6.31 -4.05 0.24
C HIS A 465 7.71 -3.87 -0.35
N ASP A 466 7.96 -2.77 -1.06
CA ASP A 466 9.29 -2.40 -1.57
C ASP A 466 10.26 -2.00 -0.46
N LEU A 467 9.77 -1.80 0.76
CA LEU A 467 10.58 -1.55 1.95
C LEU A 467 10.99 -2.85 2.66
N LEU A 468 10.43 -4.00 2.27
CA LEU A 468 10.56 -5.25 2.99
C LEU A 468 11.36 -6.28 2.18
N GLU A 469 12.36 -6.87 2.83
CA GLU A 469 13.21 -7.90 2.23
C GLU A 469 12.78 -9.31 2.66
N PRO A 470 12.54 -10.24 1.72
CA PRO A 470 12.23 -11.63 2.03
C PRO A 470 13.41 -12.31 2.72
N TRP A 471 13.12 -13.21 3.67
CA TRP A 471 14.08 -13.89 4.56
C TRP A 471 14.89 -12.98 5.49
N VAL A 472 14.70 -11.66 5.42
CA VAL A 472 15.24 -10.71 6.39
C VAL A 472 14.14 -10.25 7.34
N HIS A 473 12.98 -9.85 6.82
CA HIS A 473 11.84 -9.34 7.59
C HIS A 473 10.66 -10.31 7.65
N TYR A 474 10.59 -11.30 6.74
CA TYR A 474 9.47 -12.24 6.68
C TYR A 474 9.87 -13.50 5.90
N VAL A 475 9.12 -14.59 6.07
CA VAL A 475 9.21 -15.79 5.23
C VAL A 475 8.23 -15.63 4.06
N PRO A 476 8.66 -15.52 2.79
CA PRO A 476 7.74 -15.42 1.66
C PRO A 476 6.95 -16.71 1.51
N VAL A 477 5.68 -16.67 1.12
CA VAL A 477 4.81 -17.84 0.81
C VAL A 477 4.17 -17.62 -0.55
N ARG A 478 4.10 -18.67 -1.38
CA ARG A 478 3.52 -18.58 -2.73
C ARG A 478 2.06 -18.13 -2.70
N SER A 479 1.62 -17.50 -3.78
CA SER A 479 0.25 -17.02 -3.94
C SER A 479 -0.83 -18.11 -3.83
N ASP A 480 -0.46 -19.36 -4.09
CA ASP A 480 -1.33 -20.53 -4.03
C ASP A 480 -1.27 -21.30 -2.70
N LEU A 481 -0.45 -20.83 -1.75
CA LEU A 481 -0.11 -21.46 -0.46
C LEU A 481 0.52 -22.86 -0.56
N GLY A 482 0.96 -23.29 -1.75
CA GLY A 482 1.46 -24.65 -1.97
C GLY A 482 2.73 -25.00 -1.19
N ASP A 483 3.48 -24.00 -0.71
CA ASP A 483 4.72 -24.14 0.05
C ASP A 483 4.58 -23.74 1.53
N LEU A 484 3.36 -23.44 2.01
CA LEU A 484 3.14 -22.96 3.37
C LEU A 484 3.55 -23.98 4.43
N MET A 485 3.11 -25.24 4.29
CA MET A 485 3.41 -26.29 5.28
C MET A 485 4.90 -26.58 5.37
N GLN A 486 5.59 -26.63 4.23
CA GLN A 486 7.04 -26.82 4.16
C GLN A 486 7.78 -25.68 4.88
N LYS A 487 7.32 -24.44 4.69
CA LYS A 487 7.93 -23.26 5.32
C LYS A 487 7.65 -23.18 6.82
N LEU A 488 6.47 -23.64 7.25
CA LEU A 488 6.15 -23.76 8.66
C LEU A 488 7.05 -24.80 9.35
N GLU A 489 7.23 -25.97 8.73
CA GLU A 489 8.16 -27.00 9.21
C GLU A 489 9.62 -26.52 9.24
N TRP A 490 10.03 -25.73 8.24
CA TRP A 490 11.34 -25.07 8.26
C TRP A 490 11.49 -24.15 9.49
N ALA A 491 10.49 -23.33 9.81
CA ALA A 491 10.56 -22.42 10.94
C ALA A 491 10.60 -23.16 12.29
N GLU A 492 9.85 -24.26 12.42
CA GLU A 492 9.84 -25.11 13.60
C GLU A 492 11.17 -25.85 13.81
N SER A 493 11.82 -26.28 12.73
CA SER A 493 13.13 -26.94 12.76
C SER A 493 14.32 -25.96 12.86
N HIS A 494 14.11 -24.67 12.60
CA HIS A 494 15.12 -23.62 12.63
C HIS A 494 14.71 -22.44 13.53
N PRO A 495 14.38 -22.67 14.82
CA PRO A 495 13.75 -21.67 15.68
C PRO A 495 14.61 -20.42 15.90
N ASN A 496 15.94 -20.55 15.90
CA ASN A 496 16.86 -19.41 16.04
C ASN A 496 16.81 -18.49 14.82
N TYR A 497 16.79 -19.06 13.61
CA TYR A 497 16.66 -18.28 12.37
C TYR A 497 15.26 -17.66 12.25
N ALA A 498 14.22 -18.42 12.58
CA ALA A 498 12.85 -17.92 12.62
C ALA A 498 12.72 -16.71 13.56
N ARG A 499 13.30 -16.79 14.76
CA ARG A 499 13.36 -15.68 15.72
C ARG A 499 14.11 -14.49 15.15
N GLN A 500 15.28 -14.70 14.55
CA GLN A 500 16.09 -13.62 13.98
C GLN A 500 15.32 -12.82 12.91
N ILE A 501 14.55 -13.49 12.05
CA ILE A 501 13.71 -12.83 11.05
C ILE A 501 12.61 -11.99 11.73
N SER A 502 11.98 -12.52 12.79
CA SER A 502 10.99 -11.80 13.60
C SER A 502 11.59 -10.56 14.28
N ASP A 503 12.78 -10.71 14.87
CA ASP A 503 13.48 -9.62 15.57
C ASP A 503 13.89 -8.51 14.58
N ASN A 504 14.37 -8.87 13.39
CA ASN A 504 14.67 -7.92 12.32
C ASN A 504 13.42 -7.15 11.86
N ALA A 505 12.29 -7.84 11.69
CA ALA A 505 11.00 -7.22 11.34
C ALA A 505 10.56 -6.22 12.41
N THR A 506 10.57 -6.65 13.67
CA THR A 506 10.18 -5.84 14.82
C THR A 506 11.05 -4.58 14.93
N LYS A 507 12.37 -4.73 14.77
CA LYS A 507 13.33 -3.62 14.76
C LYS A 507 13.03 -2.64 13.62
N PHE A 508 12.86 -3.13 12.40
CA PHE A 508 12.52 -2.30 11.25
C PHE A 508 11.22 -1.51 11.48
N MET A 509 10.18 -2.15 12.05
CA MET A 509 8.92 -1.50 12.38
C MET A 509 9.07 -0.41 13.44
N ARG A 510 9.92 -0.62 14.46
CA ARG A 510 10.26 0.44 15.43
C ARG A 510 10.98 1.60 14.76
N GLU A 511 11.94 1.31 13.88
CA GLU A 511 12.73 2.33 13.18
C GLU A 511 11.85 3.22 12.28
N ILE A 512 10.94 2.66 11.48
CA ILE A 512 10.04 3.45 10.62
C ILE A 512 9.00 4.25 11.44
N GLY A 513 8.72 3.83 12.68
CA GLY A 513 7.86 4.54 13.63
C GLY A 513 8.53 5.76 14.28
N THR A 514 9.84 5.97 14.08
CA THR A 514 10.54 7.17 14.53
C THR A 514 10.31 8.35 13.57
N LYS A 515 10.60 9.57 14.02
CA LYS A 515 10.54 10.77 13.14
C LYS A 515 11.45 10.63 11.91
N ASP A 516 12.68 10.16 12.11
CA ASP A 516 13.65 10.01 11.01
C ASP A 516 13.26 8.87 10.07
N GLY A 517 12.79 7.74 10.62
CA GLY A 517 12.28 6.63 9.81
C GLY A 517 11.07 7.04 8.98
N PHE A 518 10.12 7.74 9.58
CA PHE A 518 8.95 8.22 8.87
C PHE A 518 9.30 9.29 7.83
N GLU A 519 10.25 10.19 8.11
CA GLU A 519 10.78 11.13 7.12
C GLU A 519 11.36 10.39 5.91
N ARG A 520 12.14 9.32 6.11
CA ARG A 520 12.66 8.49 5.00
C ARG A 520 11.52 7.89 4.18
N VAL A 521 10.50 7.34 4.84
CA VAL A 521 9.32 6.78 4.17
C VAL A 521 8.57 7.86 3.37
N PHE A 522 8.37 9.04 3.95
CA PHE A 522 7.72 10.18 3.29
C PHE A 522 8.52 10.68 2.07
N GLN A 523 9.83 10.83 2.22
CA GLN A 523 10.71 11.27 1.12
C GLN A 523 10.70 10.26 -0.03
N ASN A 524 10.86 8.97 0.27
CA ASN A 524 10.98 7.93 -0.75
C ASN A 524 9.66 7.59 -1.46
N ASN A 525 8.53 7.69 -0.75
CA ASN A 525 7.23 7.22 -1.28
C ASN A 525 6.23 8.36 -1.57
N MET A 526 6.63 9.60 -1.31
CA MET A 526 5.83 10.78 -1.70
C MET A 526 6.67 11.80 -2.45
N VAL A 527 7.70 12.35 -1.81
CA VAL A 527 8.42 13.52 -2.36
C VAL A 527 9.20 13.17 -3.62
N LYS A 528 9.99 12.08 -3.60
CA LYS A 528 10.80 11.65 -4.75
C LYS A 528 9.93 11.27 -5.96
N PRO A 529 8.88 10.41 -5.84
CA PRO A 529 8.01 10.12 -6.97
C PRO A 529 7.38 11.37 -7.58
N LEU A 530 6.84 12.28 -6.75
CA LEU A 530 6.24 13.52 -7.25
C LEU A 530 7.25 14.40 -7.98
N ARG A 531 8.44 14.59 -7.39
CA ARG A 531 9.51 15.36 -8.01
C ARG A 531 9.89 14.81 -9.38
N ARG A 532 10.06 13.49 -9.48
CA ARG A 532 10.45 12.82 -10.72
C ARG A 532 9.40 12.93 -11.82
N VAL A 533 8.13 12.87 -11.47
CA VAL A 533 7.04 13.12 -12.42
C VAL A 533 7.02 14.58 -12.87
N ILE A 534 7.24 15.54 -11.95
CA ILE A 534 7.33 16.97 -12.28
C ILE A 534 8.49 17.24 -13.24
N GLU A 535 9.68 16.70 -12.94
CA GLU A 535 10.91 16.89 -13.72
C GLU A 535 10.81 16.29 -15.13
N ALA A 536 10.07 15.20 -15.30
CA ALA A 536 9.93 14.52 -16.58
C ALA A 536 8.87 15.12 -17.52
N TYR A 537 8.00 16.01 -17.02
CA TYR A 537 6.97 16.63 -17.85
C TYR A 537 7.56 17.69 -18.78
N THR A 538 7.23 17.59 -20.07
CA THR A 538 7.60 18.57 -21.10
C THR A 538 6.41 19.50 -21.38
N PRO A 539 6.47 20.78 -21.00
CA PRO A 539 5.44 21.77 -21.33
C PRO A 539 5.36 22.03 -22.84
N LEU A 540 4.18 22.45 -23.31
CA LEU A 540 3.92 22.85 -24.69
C LEU A 540 4.70 24.11 -25.08
N ASP A 541 4.84 25.05 -24.14
CA ASP A 541 5.65 26.25 -24.32
C ASP A 541 6.46 26.53 -23.03
N PRO A 542 7.65 25.94 -22.87
CA PRO A 542 8.46 26.09 -21.67
C PRO A 542 9.07 27.50 -21.53
N THR A 543 9.02 28.33 -22.58
CA THR A 543 9.70 29.63 -22.64
C THR A 543 8.78 30.83 -22.46
N SER A 544 7.47 30.66 -22.70
CA SER A 544 6.55 31.77 -22.64
C SER A 544 6.10 32.10 -21.22
N LYS A 545 6.55 33.25 -20.72
CA LYS A 545 5.95 33.91 -19.54
C LYS A 545 4.57 34.52 -19.82
N LYS A 546 4.16 34.58 -21.10
CA LYS A 546 2.86 35.10 -21.54
C LYS A 546 2.00 33.94 -21.99
N HIS A 547 1.18 33.47 -21.06
CA HIS A 547 0.20 32.45 -21.36
C HIS A 547 -0.84 32.99 -22.36
N ASN A 548 -0.62 32.70 -23.64
CA ASN A 548 -1.41 33.19 -24.77
C ASN A 548 -2.67 32.33 -25.03
N GLY A 549 -3.04 31.49 -24.06
CA GLY A 549 -4.14 30.54 -24.19
C GLY A 549 -3.87 29.32 -25.09
N ALA A 550 -2.70 29.19 -25.72
CA ALA A 550 -2.38 28.06 -26.61
C ALA A 550 -2.49 26.71 -25.89
N PHE A 551 -2.01 26.63 -24.65
CA PHE A 551 -2.19 25.45 -23.80
C PHE A 551 -3.67 25.07 -23.66
N ARG A 552 -4.57 26.03 -23.39
CA ARG A 552 -6.00 25.72 -23.23
C ARG A 552 -6.66 25.29 -24.53
N GLN A 553 -6.22 25.85 -25.66
CA GLN A 553 -6.71 25.43 -26.97
C GLN A 553 -6.29 23.99 -27.26
N GLU A 554 -5.01 23.65 -27.06
CA GLU A 554 -4.50 22.28 -27.27
C GLU A 554 -5.07 21.30 -26.24
N LEU A 555 -5.23 21.71 -24.98
CA LEU A 555 -5.92 20.91 -23.96
C LEU A 555 -7.36 20.63 -24.38
N THR A 556 -8.11 21.65 -24.83
CA THR A 556 -9.50 21.48 -25.27
C THR A 556 -9.58 20.56 -26.49
N LYS A 557 -8.65 20.69 -27.43
CA LYS A 557 -8.54 19.84 -28.61
C LYS A 557 -8.19 18.39 -28.27
N THR A 558 -7.24 18.18 -27.34
CA THR A 558 -6.72 16.85 -26.98
C THR A 558 -7.65 16.11 -26.01
N VAL A 559 -8.17 16.81 -25.00
CA VAL A 559 -9.21 16.28 -24.08
C VAL A 559 -10.51 16.05 -24.86
N GLY A 560 -10.84 16.93 -25.81
CA GLY A 560 -11.83 16.67 -26.87
C GLY A 560 -13.21 16.19 -26.38
N PHE A 561 -13.90 15.43 -27.23
CA PHE A 561 -15.24 14.89 -26.96
C PHE A 561 -15.23 13.68 -26.02
N ASN A 562 -14.14 12.91 -26.00
CA ASN A 562 -14.04 11.63 -25.29
C ASN A 562 -13.76 11.77 -23.79
N TRP A 563 -13.54 13.00 -23.30
CA TRP A 563 -13.35 13.29 -21.90
C TRP A 563 -14.47 14.16 -21.36
N ARG A 564 -14.80 13.99 -20.08
CA ARG A 564 -15.79 14.85 -19.44
C ARG A 564 -15.19 16.24 -19.22
N LYS A 565 -16.07 17.25 -19.13
CA LYS A 565 -15.71 18.54 -18.53
C LYS A 565 -15.01 18.30 -17.19
N PRO A 566 -14.09 19.19 -16.76
CA PRO A 566 -13.38 19.00 -15.51
C PRO A 566 -14.41 18.75 -14.39
N PHE A 567 -14.16 17.72 -13.58
CA PHE A 567 -15.12 17.27 -12.55
C PHE A 567 -14.72 17.73 -11.15
N ILE A 568 -13.47 18.17 -10.99
CA ILE A 568 -12.93 18.72 -9.74
C ILE A 568 -12.00 19.89 -10.06
N LYS A 569 -12.08 20.96 -9.26
CA LYS A 569 -11.22 22.14 -9.31
C LYS A 569 -10.64 22.42 -7.93
N CYS A 570 -9.34 22.68 -7.84
CA CYS A 570 -8.62 22.87 -6.57
C CYS A 570 -7.68 24.08 -6.67
N SER A 571 -7.61 24.94 -5.65
CA SER A 571 -6.50 25.92 -5.58
C SER A 571 -5.20 25.28 -5.08
N GLY A 572 -5.29 24.26 -4.23
CA GLY A 572 -4.13 23.65 -3.58
C GLY A 572 -3.59 24.47 -2.40
N GLU A 573 -4.17 25.62 -2.08
CA GLU A 573 -3.69 26.49 -0.99
C GLU A 573 -3.97 25.90 0.40
N THR A 574 -5.12 25.23 0.53
CA THR A 574 -5.58 24.53 1.74
C THR A 574 -6.00 23.09 1.39
N ARG A 575 -6.03 22.22 2.41
CA ARG A 575 -6.47 20.81 2.27
C ARG A 575 -7.91 20.66 1.78
N PHE A 576 -8.73 21.71 1.87
CA PHE A 576 -10.15 21.72 1.50
C PHE A 576 -10.46 22.65 0.32
N SER A 577 -9.43 23.05 -0.43
CA SER A 577 -9.58 23.99 -1.54
C SER A 577 -10.28 23.42 -2.78
N CYS A 578 -10.57 22.12 -2.79
CA CYS A 578 -11.19 21.44 -3.91
C CYS A 578 -12.71 21.49 -3.87
N LYS A 579 -13.31 21.69 -5.04
CA LYS A 579 -14.75 21.63 -5.26
C LYS A 579 -15.03 20.72 -6.44
N LEU A 580 -15.96 19.78 -6.27
CA LEU A 580 -16.56 19.09 -7.40
C LEU A 580 -17.35 20.09 -8.23
N ILE A 581 -17.36 19.91 -9.55
CA ILE A 581 -17.94 20.85 -10.50
C ILE A 581 -18.74 20.10 -11.58
N GLY A 582 -19.78 20.75 -12.11
CA GLY A 582 -20.71 20.15 -13.08
C GLY A 582 -21.81 19.32 -12.42
N SER A 583 -22.33 18.31 -13.12
CA SER A 583 -23.37 17.37 -12.62
C SER A 583 -22.90 16.45 -11.48
N TRP A 584 -21.74 16.75 -10.92
CA TRP A 584 -21.02 15.96 -9.93
C TRP A 584 -20.93 16.65 -8.57
N ALA A 585 -21.36 17.91 -8.51
CA ALA A 585 -21.34 18.77 -7.32
C ALA A 585 -22.46 18.42 -6.34
#